data_AF-A0AB37SS74-F1
#
_entry.id   AF-A0AB37SS74-F1
#
_cell.length_a   1.000
_cell.length_b   1.000
_cell.length_c   1.000
_cell.angle_alpha   90.00
_cell.angle_beta   90.00
_cell.angle_gamma   90.00
#
_symmetry.space_group_name_H-M   'P 1'
#
loop_
_entity.id
_entity.type
_entity.pdbx_description
1 polymer ?
#
loop_
_entity_poly.entity_id
_entity_poly.type
_entity_poly.pdbx_seq_one_letter_code
_entity_poly.pdbx_strand_id
1 'polypeptide(L)'
;MDHEGLVNEGARWLWEAIVVDHETVAVKQIEQDSSGAVHRYWWRNIEDDAGGLTDQALDLADPGLTPVSRSTFSALWDSSTDK
;
A
#
# COMPACT_ATOMS: atom_id res chain seq x y z
N MET A 1 3.67 16.29 -22.08
CA MET A 1 3.95 15.38 -20.95
C MET A 1 2.76 15.51 -20.05
N ASP A 2 1.85 14.56 -20.18
CA ASP A 2 0.63 14.54 -19.40
C ASP A 2 1.03 14.25 -17.95
N HIS A 3 0.84 15.23 -17.08
CA HIS A 3 0.93 15.06 -15.63
C HIS A 3 -0.34 14.31 -15.19
N GLU A 4 -0.47 13.04 -15.59
CA GLU A 4 -1.44 12.14 -15.01
C GLU A 4 -0.97 11.78 -13.60
N GLY A 5 -1.63 12.38 -12.61
CA GLY A 5 -1.35 12.11 -11.20
C GLY A 5 -1.39 13.39 -10.40
N LEU A 6 -2.60 13.87 -10.11
CA LEU A 6 -2.82 14.65 -8.89
C LEU A 6 -2.41 13.74 -7.74
N VAL A 7 -1.13 13.78 -7.33
CA VAL A 7 -0.75 13.32 -6.00
C VAL A 7 -1.58 14.17 -5.05
N ASN A 8 -2.59 13.57 -4.43
CA ASN A 8 -3.27 14.22 -3.32
C ASN A 8 -2.20 14.48 -2.27
N GLU A 9 -1.78 15.74 -2.09
CA GLU A 9 -0.79 16.12 -1.07
C GLU A 9 -1.22 15.53 0.28
N GLY A 10 -0.41 14.61 0.82
CA GLY A 10 -0.68 13.92 2.08
C GLY A 10 -1.20 12.48 1.96
N ALA A 11 -1.62 12.03 0.76
CA ALA A 11 -1.91 10.62 0.54
C ALA A 11 -0.63 9.77 0.58
N ARG A 12 -0.71 8.57 1.16
CA ARG A 12 0.42 7.64 1.23
C ARG A 12 -0.02 6.20 1.09
N TRP A 13 0.84 5.39 0.51
CA TRP A 13 0.65 3.96 0.35
C TRP A 13 1.74 3.20 1.11
N LEU A 14 1.37 2.09 1.72
CA LEU A 14 2.29 1.19 2.42
C LEU A 14 2.04 -0.24 1.95
N TRP A 15 3.11 -1.02 1.82
CA TRP A 15 3.02 -2.42 1.42
C TRP A 15 3.78 -3.34 2.38
N GLU A 16 3.20 -4.50 2.65
CA GLU A 16 3.95 -5.69 3.06
C GLU A 16 4.17 -6.52 1.79
N ALA A 17 5.40 -6.89 1.49
CA ALA A 17 5.76 -7.57 0.25
C ALA A 17 6.67 -8.77 0.49
N ILE A 18 6.65 -9.70 -0.46
CA ILE A 18 7.53 -10.87 -0.50
C ILE A 18 8.22 -10.96 -1.86
N VAL A 19 9.33 -11.70 -1.94
CA VAL A 19 9.97 -11.98 -3.23
C VAL A 19 9.42 -13.30 -3.80
N VAL A 20 8.85 -13.24 -5.00
CA VAL A 20 8.35 -14.39 -5.77
C VAL A 20 8.99 -14.29 -7.16
N ASP A 21 9.63 -15.36 -7.63
CA ASP A 21 10.26 -15.40 -8.96
C ASP A 21 11.16 -14.19 -9.28
N HIS A 22 11.92 -13.72 -8.29
CA HIS A 22 12.79 -12.53 -8.35
C HIS A 22 12.08 -11.17 -8.38
N GLU A 23 10.75 -11.14 -8.31
CA GLU A 23 9.94 -9.93 -8.22
C GLU A 23 9.48 -9.67 -6.78
N THR A 24 9.45 -8.41 -6.36
CA THR A 24 8.93 -8.03 -5.05
C THR A 24 7.44 -7.72 -5.19
N VAL A 25 6.59 -8.61 -4.69
CA VAL A 25 5.13 -8.57 -4.87
C VAL A 25 4.44 -8.21 -3.56
N ALA A 26 3.48 -7.28 -3.62
CA ALA A 26 2.69 -6.89 -2.47
C ALA A 26 1.75 -8.02 -2.03
N VAL A 27 1.79 -8.35 -0.74
CA VAL A 27 0.86 -9.30 -0.09
C VAL A 27 -0.17 -8.59 0.77
N LYS A 28 0.14 -7.38 1.26
CA LYS A 28 -0.80 -6.46 1.90
C LYS A 28 -0.53 -5.04 1.44
N GLN A 29 -1.57 -4.22 1.37
CA GLN A 29 -1.50 -2.82 1.02
C GLN A 29 -2.39 -2.00 1.96
N ILE A 30 -1.87 -0.85 2.39
CA ILE A 30 -2.61 0.19 3.08
C ILE A 30 -2.58 1.41 2.18
N GLU A 31 -3.74 1.94 1.85
CA GLU A 31 -3.85 3.26 1.25
C GLU A 31 -4.43 4.21 2.29
N GLN A 32 -3.73 5.31 2.53
CA GLN A 32 -4.29 6.43 3.27
C GLN A 32 -4.46 7.61 2.33
N ASP A 33 -5.69 8.08 2.18
CA ASP A 33 -5.97 9.29 1.40
C ASP A 33 -5.59 10.57 2.18
N SER A 34 -5.68 11.72 1.52
CA SER A 34 -5.39 13.02 2.12
C SER A 34 -6.36 13.43 3.23
N SER A 35 -7.53 12.80 3.32
CA SER A 35 -8.49 13.00 4.43
C SER A 35 -8.13 12.17 5.67
N GLY A 36 -7.20 11.22 5.52
CA GLY A 36 -6.78 10.28 6.55
C GLY A 36 -7.59 8.98 6.55
N ALA A 37 -8.56 8.80 5.64
CA ALA A 37 -9.29 7.56 5.49
C ALA A 37 -8.35 6.44 5.03
N VAL A 38 -8.56 5.22 5.54
CA VAL A 38 -7.64 4.10 5.33
C VAL A 38 -8.34 2.92 4.67
N HIS A 39 -7.86 2.54 3.50
CA HIS A 39 -8.24 1.32 2.78
C HIS A 39 -7.17 0.24 2.96
N ARG A 40 -7.60 -1.02 3.01
CA ARG A 40 -6.71 -2.16 3.27
C ARG A 40 -7.01 -3.30 2.33
N TYR A 41 -5.96 -3.81 1.70
CA TYR A 41 -6.06 -4.93 0.78
C TYR A 41 -5.12 -6.05 1.24
N TRP A 42 -5.59 -7.29 1.14
CA TRP A 42 -4.82 -8.47 1.50
C TRP A 42 -5.00 -9.54 0.44
N TRP A 43 -3.95 -10.28 0.10
CA TRP A 43 -4.00 -11.30 -0.96
C TRP A 43 -5.07 -12.39 -0.72
N ARG A 44 -5.52 -12.59 0.52
CA ARG A 44 -6.61 -13.53 0.86
C ARG A 44 -8.00 -12.92 0.77
N ASN A 45 -8.09 -11.61 0.59
CA ASN A 45 -9.33 -10.83 0.47
C ASN A 45 -9.12 -9.77 -0.61
N ILE A 46 -9.02 -10.24 -1.86
CA ILE A 46 -8.82 -9.41 -3.06
C ILE A 46 -10.15 -8.78 -3.46
N GLU A 47 -10.08 -7.51 -3.86
CA GLU A 47 -11.15 -6.65 -4.39
C GLU A 47 -12.36 -6.45 -3.47
N ASP A 48 -12.37 -5.31 -2.76
CA ASP A 48 -13.62 -4.71 -2.29
C ASP A 48 -14.06 -3.59 -3.26
N ASP A 49 -15.21 -2.96 -3.01
CA ASP A 49 -15.72 -1.87 -3.86
C ASP A 49 -14.76 -0.66 -3.97
N ALA A 50 -13.69 -0.60 -3.16
CA ALA A 50 -12.72 0.51 -3.13
C ALA A 50 -11.43 0.25 -3.93
N GLY A 51 -11.16 -0.98 -4.38
CA GLY A 51 -9.96 -1.31 -5.17
C GLY A 51 -9.30 -2.63 -4.79
N GLY A 52 -7.99 -2.76 -4.97
CA GLY A 52 -7.25 -4.00 -4.74
C GLY A 52 -5.77 -3.81 -4.42
N LEU A 53 -5.07 -4.92 -4.21
CA LEU A 53 -3.61 -4.91 -4.16
C LEU A 53 -3.06 -4.38 -5.48
N THR A 54 -1.94 -3.65 -5.43
CA THR A 54 -1.19 -3.29 -6.62
C THR A 54 -0.81 -4.55 -7.42
N ASP A 55 -1.13 -4.54 -8.71
CA ASP A 55 -0.70 -5.56 -9.67
C ASP A 55 0.75 -5.33 -10.15
N GLN A 56 1.37 -4.20 -9.78
CA GLN A 56 2.75 -3.88 -10.14
C GLN A 56 3.73 -4.39 -9.07
N ALA A 57 4.82 -5.02 -9.53
CA ALA A 57 5.94 -5.33 -8.67
C ALA A 57 6.56 -4.05 -8.09
N LEU A 58 6.96 -4.10 -6.82
CA LEU A 58 7.64 -3.01 -6.14
C LEU A 58 9.11 -2.99 -6.56
N ASP A 59 9.58 -1.88 -7.10
CA ASP A 59 11.00 -1.65 -7.31
C ASP A 59 11.62 -1.10 -6.03
N LEU A 60 12.33 -1.94 -5.27
CA LEU A 60 12.99 -1.51 -4.03
C LEU A 60 14.12 -0.49 -4.25
N ALA A 61 14.55 -0.25 -5.50
CA ALA A 61 15.47 0.81 -5.85
C ALA A 61 14.77 2.15 -6.15
N ASP A 62 13.43 2.18 -6.21
CA ASP A 62 12.64 3.39 -6.38
C ASP A 62 12.89 4.36 -5.20
N PRO A 63 13.40 5.58 -5.44
CA PRO A 63 13.64 6.56 -4.37
C PRO A 63 12.36 7.04 -3.67
N GLY A 64 11.18 6.80 -4.25
CA GLY A 64 9.88 7.04 -3.64
C GLY A 64 9.48 5.98 -2.61
N LEU A 65 10.13 4.81 -2.59
CA LEU A 65 9.89 3.78 -1.59
C LEU A 65 10.84 3.92 -0.41
N THR A 66 10.28 4.16 0.76
CA THR A 66 11.03 4.19 2.02
C THR A 66 10.70 2.95 2.85
N PRO A 67 11.71 2.17 3.30
CA PRO A 67 11.47 1.02 4.15
C PRO A 67 10.84 1.47 5.47
N VAL A 68 9.80 0.75 5.89
CA VAL A 68 9.10 0.98 7.15
C VAL A 68 9.24 -0.24 8.05
N SER A 69 9.26 -0.03 9.36
CA SER A 69 9.31 -1.14 10.30
C SER A 69 8.02 -1.95 10.25
N ARG A 70 8.14 -3.27 10.47
CA ARG A 70 6.98 -4.17 10.55
C ARG A 70 5.99 -3.73 11.62
N SER A 71 6.47 -3.28 12.78
CA SER A 71 5.61 -2.82 13.88
C SER A 71 4.81 -1.56 13.50
N THR A 72 5.42 -0.63 12.76
CA THR A 72 4.70 0.55 12.24
C THR A 72 3.62 0.15 11.25
N PHE A 73 3.94 -0.77 10.32
CA PHE A 73 2.96 -1.28 9.37
C PHE A 73 1.80 -1.99 10.09
N SER A 74 2.10 -2.90 11.02
CA SER A 74 1.10 -3.60 11.83
C SER A 74 0.22 -2.64 12.62
N ALA A 75 0.80 -1.62 13.26
CA ALA A 75 0.02 -0.63 14.01
C ALA A 75 -1.01 0.09 13.12
N LEU A 76 -0.63 0.51 11.91
CA LEU A 76 -1.56 1.13 10.95
C LEU A 76 -2.57 0.14 10.37
N TRP A 77 -2.16 -1.11 10.19
CA TRP A 77 -3.03 -2.19 9.77
C TRP A 77 -4.13 -2.42 10.80
N ASP A 78 -3.80 -2.49 12.09
CA ASP A 78 -4.72 -2.81 13.17
C ASP A 78 -5.52 -1.58 13.68
N SER A 79 -5.04 -0.34 13.49
CA SER A 79 -5.64 0.87 14.06
C SER A 79 -7.01 1.27 13.50
N SER A 80 -7.53 0.58 12.49
CA SER A 80 -8.89 0.80 11.96
C SER A 80 -9.75 -0.46 12.07
N THR A 81 -9.28 -1.45 12.82
CA THR A 81 -10.11 -2.59 13.21
C THR A 81 -11.06 -2.24 14.36
N ASP A 82 -11.31 -0.94 14.58
CA ASP A 82 -12.42 -0.46 15.41
C ASP A 82 -13.70 -0.60 14.57
N LYS A 83 -14.30 -1.79 14.68
CA LYS A 83 -15.68 -2.08 14.31
C LYS A 83 -16.43 -2.52 15.56
#